data_AF-A0AAU3R2Z2-F1
#
_entry.id   AF-A0AAU3R2Z2-F1
#
_cell.length_a   1.000
_cell.length_b   1.000
_cell.length_c   1.000
_cell.angle_alpha   90.00
_cell.angle_beta   90.00
_cell.angle_gamma   90.00
#
_symmetry.space_group_name_H-M   'P 1'
#
loop_
_entity.id
_entity.type
_entity.pdbx_description
1 polymer ?
#
loop_
_entity_poly.entity_id
_entity_poly.type
_entity_poly.pdbx_seq_one_letter_code
_entity_poly.pdbx_strand_id
1 'polypeptide(L)'
;MLHYAVTGKNGSLWTRTYTPATGWTPAKVGGGGWKYAPALATYKDQPWLVIHGLDEHLYHAKNGAWASWQKDNLGWKLNTHAALATRGDRIWRVVTGMDNHIHTSFNGGGTWAHQGVVPNWRASHAPALAAHGSTLTILMRGTDGALWASDYDGSWQTARTVTAAAPTGAPAAAYYNNKLYGMYLTT
;
A
#
# COMPACT_ATOMS: atom_id res chain seq x y z
N MET A 1 3.58 0.52 20.09
CA MET A 1 2.86 1.78 19.77
C MET A 1 2.19 1.60 18.42
N LEU A 2 0.95 2.07 18.26
CA LEU A 2 0.27 2.07 16.96
C LEU A 2 0.35 3.46 16.33
N HIS A 3 0.45 3.51 15.00
CA HIS A 3 0.40 4.74 14.23
C HIS A 3 -0.89 4.77 13.41
N TYR A 4 -1.52 5.93 13.39
CA TYR A 4 -2.64 6.26 12.52
C TYR A 4 -2.26 7.45 11.65
N ALA A 5 -2.59 7.39 10.37
CA ALA A 5 -2.38 8.47 9.43
C ALA A 5 -3.57 8.55 8.46
N VAL A 6 -3.97 9.78 8.12
CA VAL A 6 -5.01 10.05 7.13
C VAL A 6 -4.71 11.33 6.37
N THR A 7 -5.04 11.36 5.08
CA THR A 7 -5.05 12.59 4.30
C THR A 7 -6.38 13.29 4.52
N GLY A 8 -6.36 14.48 5.11
CA GLY A 8 -7.55 15.28 5.36
C GLY A 8 -8.11 15.87 4.06
N LYS A 9 -9.35 16.39 4.12
CA LYS A 9 -10.01 17.04 2.97
C LYS A 9 -9.22 18.22 2.40
N ASN A 10 -8.39 18.85 3.22
CA ASN A 10 -7.50 19.95 2.84
C ASN A 10 -6.15 19.47 2.25
N GLY A 11 -5.97 18.17 2.03
CA GLY A 11 -4.72 17.59 1.56
C GLY A 11 -3.58 17.56 2.60
N SER A 12 -3.86 17.89 3.87
CA SER A 12 -2.88 17.75 4.96
C SER A 12 -2.84 16.33 5.50
N LEU A 13 -1.65 15.88 5.90
CA LEU A 13 -1.50 14.65 6.66
C LEU A 13 -1.92 14.88 8.11
N TRP A 14 -2.80 14.04 8.64
CA TRP A 14 -3.18 14.03 10.04
C TRP A 14 -2.74 12.71 10.67
N THR A 15 -2.05 12.78 11.81
CA THR A 15 -1.53 11.59 12.47
C THR A 15 -1.87 11.53 13.94
N ARG A 16 -1.96 10.31 14.46
CA ARG A 16 -2.12 10.00 15.88
C ARG A 16 -1.29 8.79 16.23
N THR A 17 -0.90 8.69 17.48
CA THR A 17 -0.28 7.48 18.04
C THR A 17 -1.11 6.94 19.18
N TYR A 18 -1.15 5.61 19.31
CA TYR A 18 -1.81 4.95 20.43
C TYR A 18 -0.81 4.13 21.24
N THR A 19 -0.95 4.22 22.56
CA THR A 19 -0.37 3.27 23.51
C THR A 19 -1.47 2.77 24.46
N PRO A 20 -1.36 1.55 25.00
CA PRO A 20 -2.30 1.07 26.00
C PRO A 20 -2.38 1.96 27.25
N ALA A 21 -1.28 2.61 27.62
CA ALA A 21 -1.18 3.44 28.82
C ALA A 21 -1.86 4.82 28.66
N THR A 22 -1.74 5.44 27.48
CA THR A 22 -2.17 6.85 27.27
C THR A 22 -3.35 6.97 26.32
N GLY A 23 -3.79 5.88 25.69
CA GLY A 23 -4.75 5.94 24.60
C GLY A 23 -4.19 6.66 23.37
N TRP A 24 -5.11 7.22 22.56
CA TRP A 24 -4.77 8.01 21.38
C TRP A 24 -4.28 9.41 21.75
N THR A 25 -3.18 9.85 21.14
CA THR A 25 -2.75 11.24 21.22
C THR A 25 -3.74 12.17 20.48
N PRO A 26 -3.73 13.47 20.81
CA PRO A 26 -4.32 14.50 19.95
C PRO A 26 -3.80 14.39 18.50
N ALA A 27 -4.63 14.83 17.55
CA ALA A 27 -4.26 14.83 16.14
C ALA A 27 -3.12 15.82 15.89
N LYS A 28 -2.04 15.35 15.27
CA LYS A 28 -0.94 16.19 14.78
C LYS A 28 -1.13 16.41 13.28
N VAL A 29 -1.05 17.66 12.86
CA VAL A 29 -1.06 18.04 11.45
C VAL A 29 0.38 18.06 10.93
N GLY A 30 0.61 17.39 9.81
CA GLY A 30 1.87 17.40 9.06
C GLY A 30 1.77 18.30 7.83
N GLY A 31 2.73 18.13 6.90
CA GLY A 31 2.73 18.86 5.62
C GLY A 31 1.45 18.63 4.81
N GLY A 32 1.13 19.61 3.96
CA GLY A 32 0.06 19.54 2.96
C GLY A 32 0.54 19.06 1.59
N GLY A 33 -0.39 18.89 0.66
CA GLY A 33 -0.09 18.52 -0.72
C GLY A 33 -0.22 17.02 -1.02
N TRP A 34 -1.08 16.32 -0.28
CA TRP A 34 -1.34 14.89 -0.46
C TRP A 34 -2.72 14.64 -1.06
N LYS A 35 -2.80 13.67 -1.98
CA LYS A 35 -4.01 13.40 -2.79
C LYS A 35 -4.84 12.23 -2.29
N TYR A 36 -4.19 11.12 -1.95
CA TYR A 36 -4.86 9.87 -1.55
C TYR A 36 -4.50 9.48 -0.11
N ALA A 37 -5.17 8.43 0.39
CA ALA A 37 -4.88 7.85 1.70
C ALA A 37 -3.42 7.37 1.79
N PRO A 38 -2.74 7.60 2.93
CA PRO A 38 -1.40 7.06 3.15
C PRO A 38 -1.44 5.55 3.42
N ALA A 39 -0.38 4.86 3.02
CA ALA A 39 -0.15 3.46 3.36
C ALA A 39 0.88 3.36 4.48
N LEU A 40 0.64 2.50 5.47
CA LEU A 40 1.51 2.28 6.63
C LEU A 40 1.94 0.82 6.75
N ALA A 41 3.20 0.58 7.10
CA ALA A 41 3.71 -0.72 7.50
C ALA A 41 4.94 -0.55 8.40
N THR A 42 5.26 -1.57 9.19
CA THR A 42 6.45 -1.56 10.04
C THR A 42 7.53 -2.44 9.43
N TYR A 43 8.73 -1.89 9.25
CA TYR A 43 9.91 -2.61 8.76
C TYR A 43 11.07 -2.36 9.73
N LYS A 44 11.65 -3.43 10.30
CA LYS A 44 12.72 -3.35 11.31
C LYS A 44 12.40 -2.38 12.45
N ASP A 45 11.23 -2.56 13.06
CA ASP A 45 10.69 -1.74 14.15
C ASP A 45 10.51 -0.25 13.85
N GLN A 46 10.67 0.13 12.58
CA GLN A 46 10.47 1.48 12.09
C GLN A 46 9.14 1.54 11.34
N PRO A 47 8.23 2.47 11.69
CA PRO A 47 7.03 2.69 10.92
C PRO A 47 7.40 3.45 9.63
N TRP A 48 6.89 2.99 8.51
CA TRP A 48 7.02 3.59 7.19
C TRP A 48 5.66 4.06 6.71
N LEU A 49 5.64 5.23 6.10
CA LEU A 49 4.45 5.82 5.49
C LEU A 49 4.76 6.14 4.03
N VAL A 50 3.95 5.63 3.11
CA VAL A 50 3.98 5.98 1.68
C VAL A 50 2.72 6.78 1.34
N ILE A 51 2.88 7.92 0.69
CA ILE A 51 1.79 8.84 0.37
C ILE A 51 1.94 9.40 -1.05
N HIS A 52 0.80 9.74 -1.66
CA HIS A 52 0.75 10.26 -3.02
C HIS A 52 0.65 11.79 -3.02
N GLY A 53 1.59 12.45 -3.68
CA GLY A 53 1.69 13.90 -3.80
C GLY A 53 0.84 14.46 -4.94
N LEU A 54 0.52 15.75 -4.88
CA LEU A 54 -0.20 16.45 -5.95
C LEU A 54 0.57 16.49 -7.28
N ASP A 55 1.89 16.27 -7.25
CA ASP A 55 2.77 16.18 -8.43
C ASP A 55 2.78 14.78 -9.07
N GLU A 56 1.84 13.91 -8.71
CA GLU A 56 1.67 12.55 -9.25
C GLU A 56 2.76 11.55 -8.84
N HIS A 57 3.65 11.94 -7.93
CA HIS A 57 4.70 11.07 -7.40
C HIS A 57 4.33 10.51 -6.02
N LEU A 58 4.95 9.38 -5.68
CA LEU A 58 4.94 8.88 -4.31
C LEU A 58 6.06 9.51 -3.50
N TYR A 59 5.78 9.69 -2.22
CA TYR A 59 6.73 10.07 -1.20
C TYR A 59 6.71 9.05 -0.09
N HIS A 60 7.83 8.87 0.59
CA HIS A 60 7.88 8.07 1.79
C HIS A 60 8.62 8.78 2.92
N ALA A 61 8.20 8.51 4.14
CA ALA A 61 8.87 8.93 5.36
C ALA A 61 8.86 7.77 6.37
N LYS A 62 9.76 7.85 7.36
CA LYS A 62 9.96 6.81 8.37
C LYS A 62 10.08 7.41 9.77
N ASN A 63 10.16 6.56 10.80
CA ASN A 63 10.33 6.92 12.23
C ASN A 63 9.14 7.62 12.92
N GLY A 64 7.98 7.75 12.29
CA GLY A 64 6.79 8.27 12.96
C GLY A 64 6.73 9.79 13.13
N ALA A 65 7.80 10.52 12.81
CA ALA A 65 7.83 11.99 12.81
C ALA A 65 7.28 12.61 11.51
N TRP A 66 7.33 11.86 10.40
CA TRP A 66 6.73 12.24 9.10
C TRP A 66 7.17 13.61 8.55
N ALA A 67 8.45 13.96 8.72
CA ALA A 67 9.01 15.26 8.32
C ALA A 67 10.05 15.17 7.18
N SER A 68 10.81 14.06 7.11
CA SER A 68 11.88 13.86 6.12
C SER A 68 11.38 13.06 4.92
N TRP A 69 10.57 13.70 4.08
CA TRP A 69 9.97 13.06 2.91
C TRP A 69 10.99 12.80 1.81
N GLN A 70 11.01 11.57 1.31
CA GLN A 70 11.83 11.14 0.19
C GLN A 70 10.92 10.86 -1.01
N LYS A 71 11.14 11.62 -2.09
CA LYS A 71 10.45 11.41 -3.37
C LYS A 71 10.85 10.07 -3.97
N ASP A 72 9.89 9.43 -4.61
CA ASP A 72 10.10 8.20 -5.35
C ASP A 72 11.18 8.31 -6.44
N ASN A 73 11.90 7.20 -6.66
CA ASN A 73 12.99 7.10 -7.62
C ASN A 73 12.70 6.15 -8.80
N LEU A 74 11.44 5.72 -9.00
CA LEU A 74 11.05 4.77 -10.04
C LEU A 74 10.33 5.44 -11.23
N GLY A 75 9.95 6.72 -11.10
CA GLY A 75 9.44 7.52 -12.21
C GLY A 75 8.06 7.10 -12.74
N TRP A 76 7.28 6.38 -11.93
CA TRP A 76 5.93 5.97 -12.30
C TRP A 76 4.95 7.14 -12.32
N LYS A 77 4.04 7.14 -13.29
CA LYS A 77 2.88 8.05 -13.33
C LYS A 77 1.70 7.38 -12.63
N LEU A 78 1.25 7.94 -11.52
CA LEU A 78 0.34 7.27 -10.60
C LEU A 78 -0.89 8.13 -10.30
N ASN A 79 -2.06 7.49 -10.19
CA ASN A 79 -3.32 8.12 -9.80
C ASN A 79 -4.11 7.28 -8.78
N THR A 80 -3.42 6.42 -8.03
CA THR A 80 -3.99 5.61 -6.95
C THR A 80 -3.11 5.71 -5.70
N HIS A 81 -3.64 5.34 -4.54
CA HIS A 81 -2.81 5.14 -3.35
C HIS A 81 -2.02 3.83 -3.46
N ALA A 82 -0.92 3.75 -2.70
CA ALA A 82 -0.15 2.53 -2.57
C ALA A 82 -0.77 1.57 -1.55
N ALA A 83 -0.50 0.28 -1.70
CA ALA A 83 -0.53 -0.70 -0.62
C ALA A 83 0.90 -0.98 -0.14
N LEU A 84 1.08 -1.27 1.15
CA LEU A 84 2.39 -1.41 1.79
C LEU A 84 2.37 -2.59 2.76
N ALA A 85 3.38 -3.46 2.70
CA ALA A 85 3.53 -4.60 3.61
C ALA A 85 5.01 -4.97 3.77
N THR A 86 5.37 -5.59 4.88
CA THR A 86 6.74 -6.07 5.11
C THR A 86 6.81 -7.56 4.87
N ARG A 87 7.79 -8.01 4.08
CA ARG A 87 8.08 -9.42 3.85
C ARG A 87 9.57 -9.64 3.93
N GLY A 88 9.98 -10.47 4.90
CA GLY A 88 11.38 -10.71 5.20
C GLY A 88 12.10 -9.42 5.58
N ASP A 89 13.25 -9.18 4.95
CA ASP A 89 14.12 -8.03 5.16
C ASP A 89 13.77 -6.83 4.25
N ARG A 90 12.55 -6.77 3.75
CA ARG A 90 12.11 -5.76 2.80
C ARG A 90 10.73 -5.22 3.14
N ILE A 91 10.54 -3.93 2.90
CA ILE A 91 9.22 -3.34 2.78
C ILE A 91 8.81 -3.30 1.31
N TRP A 92 7.60 -3.75 1.03
CA TRP A 92 7.04 -3.89 -0.31
C TRP A 92 5.91 -2.90 -0.48
N ARG A 93 5.87 -2.24 -1.65
CA ARG A 93 4.73 -1.46 -2.05
C ARG A 93 4.21 -1.93 -3.40
N VAL A 94 2.89 -1.80 -3.57
CA VAL A 94 2.20 -2.11 -4.82
C VAL A 94 1.25 -0.96 -5.14
N VAL A 95 1.24 -0.53 -6.39
CA VAL A 95 0.44 0.60 -6.87
C VAL A 95 -0.16 0.28 -8.24
N THR A 96 -1.24 0.97 -8.59
CA THR A 96 -1.81 0.96 -9.94
C THR A 96 -1.37 2.23 -10.67
N GLY A 97 -0.70 2.07 -11.81
CA GLY A 97 -0.28 3.16 -12.68
C GLY A 97 -1.42 3.78 -13.48
N MET A 98 -1.19 4.97 -14.03
CA MET A 98 -2.15 5.64 -14.94
C MET A 98 -2.40 4.85 -16.24
N ASP A 99 -1.50 3.93 -16.59
CA ASP A 99 -1.62 2.98 -17.69
C ASP A 99 -2.43 1.72 -17.30
N ASN A 100 -3.01 1.72 -16.10
CA ASN A 100 -3.69 0.63 -15.42
C ASN A 100 -2.81 -0.55 -15.02
N HIS A 101 -1.48 -0.51 -15.21
CA HIS A 101 -0.63 -1.64 -14.80
C HIS A 101 -0.42 -1.67 -13.29
N ILE A 102 -0.31 -2.89 -12.74
CA ILE A 102 0.20 -3.09 -11.39
C ILE A 102 1.73 -2.99 -11.39
N HIS A 103 2.24 -2.07 -10.59
CA HIS A 103 3.67 -1.93 -10.33
C HIS A 103 4.01 -2.42 -8.94
N THR A 104 5.10 -3.18 -8.84
CA THR A 104 5.60 -3.73 -7.58
C THR A 104 7.04 -3.28 -7.36
N SER A 105 7.35 -2.89 -6.12
CA SER A 105 8.70 -2.53 -5.73
C SER A 105 8.94 -2.86 -4.26
N PHE A 106 10.21 -2.97 -3.90
CA PHE A 106 10.63 -3.15 -2.52
C PHE A 106 11.75 -2.19 -2.15
N ASN A 107 11.97 -2.04 -0.85
CA ASN A 107 13.05 -1.26 -0.28
C ASN A 107 13.63 -1.98 0.95
N GLY A 108 14.96 -2.01 1.07
CA GLY A 108 15.68 -2.59 2.20
C GLY A 108 16.13 -1.58 3.26
N GLY A 109 15.78 -0.30 3.13
CA GLY A 109 16.20 0.82 3.98
C GLY A 109 16.84 1.99 3.22
N GLY A 110 17.06 1.84 1.90
CA GLY A 110 17.64 2.84 0.99
C GLY A 110 16.62 3.34 -0.03
N THR A 111 16.85 3.06 -1.32
CA THR A 111 15.98 3.43 -2.44
C THR A 111 15.02 2.30 -2.81
N TRP A 112 13.95 2.65 -3.53
CA TRP A 112 13.04 1.65 -4.08
C TRP A 112 13.67 0.97 -5.29
N ALA A 113 13.49 -0.34 -5.39
CA ALA A 113 13.86 -1.16 -6.54
C ALA A 113 12.61 -1.81 -7.14
N HIS A 114 12.51 -1.82 -8.47
CA HIS A 114 11.44 -2.53 -9.18
C HIS A 114 11.53 -4.04 -8.90
N GLN A 115 10.40 -4.70 -8.67
CA GLN A 115 10.27 -6.17 -8.74
C GLN A 115 9.45 -6.60 -9.96
N GLY A 116 9.64 -5.87 -11.06
CA GLY A 116 8.97 -6.13 -12.34
C GLY A 116 7.50 -5.73 -12.39
N VAL A 117 6.97 -5.81 -13.60
CA VAL A 117 5.55 -5.75 -13.95
C VAL A 117 5.17 -7.19 -14.30
N VAL A 118 4.11 -7.71 -13.71
CA VAL A 118 3.56 -8.98 -14.22
C VAL A 118 2.75 -8.63 -15.47
N PRO A 119 3.14 -9.13 -16.67
CA PRO A 119 2.45 -8.77 -17.89
C PRO A 119 0.95 -9.04 -17.77
N ASN A 120 0.14 -8.07 -18.20
CA ASN A 120 -1.33 -8.09 -18.23
C ASN A 120 -2.07 -7.94 -16.90
N TRP A 121 -1.39 -7.65 -15.78
CA TRP A 121 -2.10 -7.28 -14.57
C TRP A 121 -2.58 -5.85 -14.66
N ARG A 122 -3.86 -5.69 -15.04
CA ARG A 122 -4.51 -4.40 -15.18
C ARG A 122 -5.56 -4.20 -14.11
N ALA A 123 -5.45 -3.11 -13.36
CA ALA A 123 -6.38 -2.72 -12.33
C ALA A 123 -6.92 -1.32 -12.56
N SER A 124 -8.12 -1.06 -12.04
CA SER A 124 -8.78 0.26 -12.12
C SER A 124 -8.76 1.02 -10.79
N HIS A 125 -8.34 0.36 -9.72
CA HIS A 125 -8.33 0.88 -8.35
C HIS A 125 -6.99 0.58 -7.70
N ALA A 126 -6.74 1.16 -6.52
CA ALA A 126 -5.60 0.77 -5.72
C ALA A 126 -5.66 -0.74 -5.39
N PRO A 127 -4.52 -1.44 -5.40
CA PRO A 127 -4.45 -2.84 -4.99
C PRO A 127 -4.44 -2.93 -3.45
N ALA A 128 -4.61 -4.14 -2.94
CA ALA A 128 -4.30 -4.49 -1.56
C ALA A 128 -3.06 -5.39 -1.50
N LEU A 129 -2.32 -5.34 -0.40
CA LEU A 129 -1.12 -6.12 -0.18
C LEU A 129 -1.11 -6.66 1.24
N ALA A 130 -0.93 -7.95 1.41
CA ALA A 130 -0.78 -8.58 2.71
C ALA A 130 0.41 -9.53 2.71
N ALA A 131 1.13 -9.59 3.83
CA ALA A 131 2.27 -10.47 4.01
C ALA A 131 2.08 -11.36 5.23
N HIS A 132 2.57 -12.60 5.14
CA HIS A 132 2.62 -13.53 6.26
C HIS A 132 3.82 -14.47 6.11
N GLY A 133 4.79 -14.37 7.01
CA GLY A 133 6.06 -15.09 6.90
C GLY A 133 6.76 -14.79 5.57
N SER A 134 6.96 -15.82 4.75
CA SER A 134 7.56 -15.72 3.42
C SER A 134 6.55 -15.51 2.29
N THR A 135 5.26 -15.34 2.58
CA THR A 135 4.21 -15.13 1.58
C THR A 135 3.85 -13.66 1.48
N LEU A 136 3.70 -13.16 0.25
CA LEU A 136 3.09 -11.87 -0.06
C LEU A 136 1.93 -12.12 -1.03
N THR A 137 0.77 -11.54 -0.79
CA THR A 137 -0.38 -11.65 -1.69
C THR A 137 -0.89 -10.28 -2.07
N ILE A 138 -1.08 -10.07 -3.37
CA ILE A 138 -1.81 -8.94 -3.93
C ILE A 138 -3.26 -9.35 -4.14
N LEU A 139 -4.19 -8.47 -3.77
CA LEU A 139 -5.55 -8.48 -4.30
C LEU A 139 -5.74 -7.25 -5.18
N MET A 140 -6.38 -7.41 -6.33
CA MET A 140 -6.63 -6.31 -7.26
C MET A 140 -8.00 -6.43 -7.91
N ARG A 141 -8.70 -5.30 -8.05
CA ARG A 141 -9.88 -5.22 -8.90
C ARG A 141 -9.43 -5.02 -10.34
N GLY A 142 -9.63 -6.04 -11.15
CA GLY A 142 -9.30 -6.01 -12.57
C GLY A 142 -10.07 -4.94 -13.33
N THR A 143 -9.59 -4.56 -14.51
CA THR A 143 -10.35 -3.68 -15.43
C THR A 143 -11.62 -4.34 -15.96
N ASP A 144 -11.71 -5.67 -15.87
CA ASP A 144 -12.90 -6.49 -16.12
C ASP A 144 -13.92 -6.48 -14.96
N GLY A 145 -13.57 -5.85 -13.82
CA GLY A 145 -14.41 -5.79 -12.63
C GLY A 145 -14.31 -7.01 -11.71
N ALA A 146 -13.57 -8.05 -12.08
CA ALA A 146 -13.36 -9.21 -11.22
C ALA A 146 -12.32 -8.92 -10.13
N LEU A 147 -12.41 -9.64 -9.00
CA LEU A 147 -11.34 -9.66 -8.01
C LEU A 147 -10.29 -10.70 -8.42
N TRP A 148 -9.04 -10.29 -8.47
CA TRP A 148 -7.90 -11.14 -8.79
C TRP A 148 -6.94 -11.22 -7.60
N ALA A 149 -6.29 -12.36 -7.45
CA ALA A 149 -5.27 -12.60 -6.45
C ALA A 149 -3.99 -13.15 -7.08
N SER A 150 -2.85 -12.79 -6.51
CA SER A 150 -1.59 -13.45 -6.85
C SER A 150 -0.61 -13.40 -5.70
N ASP A 151 0.17 -14.47 -5.58
CA ASP A 151 1.15 -14.66 -4.52
C ASP A 151 2.57 -14.43 -5.04
N TYR A 152 3.50 -14.18 -4.12
CA TYR A 152 4.93 -14.08 -4.39
C TYR A 152 5.73 -15.10 -3.56
N ASP A 153 6.53 -15.91 -4.24
CA ASP A 153 7.37 -16.97 -3.67
C ASP A 153 8.83 -16.93 -4.21
N GLY A 154 9.27 -15.76 -4.67
CA GLY A 154 10.52 -15.59 -5.41
C GLY A 154 10.26 -15.01 -6.81
N SER A 155 9.07 -15.30 -7.35
CA SER A 155 8.45 -14.60 -8.47
C SER A 155 6.98 -14.36 -8.18
N TRP A 156 6.37 -13.42 -8.91
CA TRP A 156 4.91 -13.32 -8.90
C TRP A 156 4.30 -14.50 -9.66
N GLN A 157 3.38 -15.19 -9.02
CA GLN A 157 2.63 -16.30 -9.60
C GLN A 157 1.63 -15.81 -10.65
N THR A 158 1.02 -16.72 -11.41
CA THR A 158 -0.08 -16.32 -12.31
C THR A 158 -1.28 -15.85 -11.50
N ALA A 159 -1.86 -14.70 -11.87
CA ALA A 159 -3.05 -14.19 -11.21
C ALA A 159 -4.24 -15.13 -11.45
N ARG A 160 -5.03 -15.33 -10.39
CA ARG A 160 -6.25 -16.13 -10.40
C ARG A 160 -7.44 -15.27 -10.01
N THR A 161 -8.60 -15.54 -10.59
CA THR A 161 -9.84 -14.92 -10.14
C THR A 161 -10.23 -15.45 -8.76
N VAL A 162 -10.77 -14.57 -7.93
CA VAL A 162 -11.49 -14.95 -6.72
C VAL A 162 -12.93 -15.19 -7.14
N THR A 163 -13.35 -16.45 -7.16
CA THR A 163 -14.65 -16.87 -7.69
C THR A 163 -15.81 -16.15 -6.98
N ALA A 164 -16.81 -15.73 -7.76
CA ALA A 164 -18.00 -15.02 -7.28
C ALA A 164 -17.75 -13.68 -6.56
N ALA A 165 -16.55 -13.09 -6.70
CA ALA A 165 -16.25 -11.76 -6.18
C ALA A 165 -16.28 -10.70 -7.28
N ALA A 166 -17.20 -9.74 -7.15
CA ALA A 166 -17.38 -8.61 -8.06
C ALA A 166 -17.28 -7.28 -7.28
N PRO A 167 -16.05 -6.86 -6.92
CA PRO A 167 -15.85 -5.63 -6.15
C PRO A 167 -16.28 -4.39 -6.93
N THR A 168 -16.85 -3.39 -6.26
CA THR A 168 -17.13 -2.06 -6.83
C THR A 168 -16.00 -1.06 -6.58
N GLY A 169 -15.08 -1.37 -5.66
CA GLY A 169 -13.97 -0.50 -5.27
C GLY A 169 -12.65 -1.22 -5.04
N ALA A 170 -11.71 -0.54 -4.37
CA ALA A 170 -10.44 -1.14 -3.98
C ALA A 170 -10.66 -2.27 -2.95
N PRO A 171 -10.01 -3.44 -3.11
CA PRO A 171 -10.05 -4.46 -2.07
C PRO A 171 -9.20 -4.06 -0.86
N ALA A 172 -9.36 -4.80 0.24
CA ALA A 172 -8.44 -4.82 1.36
C ALA A 172 -8.01 -6.28 1.64
N ALA A 173 -6.81 -6.45 2.19
CA ALA A 173 -6.22 -7.76 2.45
C ALA A 173 -5.50 -7.75 3.81
N ALA A 174 -5.69 -8.82 4.59
CA ALA A 174 -4.96 -9.05 5.83
C ALA A 174 -4.76 -10.54 6.05
N TYR A 175 -3.66 -10.91 6.70
CA TYR A 175 -3.47 -12.27 7.19
C TYR A 175 -3.85 -12.39 8.66
N TYR A 176 -4.53 -13.48 9.00
CA TYR A 176 -4.81 -13.87 10.37
C TYR A 176 -4.81 -15.40 10.48
N ASN A 177 -4.12 -15.97 11.47
CA ASN A 177 -3.99 -17.42 11.67
C ASN A 177 -3.66 -18.19 10.36
N ASN A 178 -2.60 -17.77 9.65
CA ASN A 178 -2.14 -18.33 8.37
C ASN A 178 -3.16 -18.30 7.22
N LYS A 179 -4.25 -17.53 7.35
CA LYS A 179 -5.28 -17.38 6.31
C LYS A 179 -5.32 -15.95 5.80
N LEU A 180 -5.46 -15.81 4.49
CA LEU A 180 -5.72 -14.53 3.86
C LEU A 180 -7.21 -14.19 3.98
N TYR A 181 -7.50 -13.01 4.49
CA TYR A 181 -8.83 -12.41 4.50
C TYR A 181 -8.83 -11.27 3.50
N GLY A 182 -9.65 -11.41 2.46
CA GLY A 182 -9.95 -10.36 1.49
C GLY A 182 -11.29 -9.70 1.81
N MET A 183 -11.33 -8.38 1.81
CA MET A 183 -12.55 -7.60 1.98
C MET A 183 -12.76 -6.74 0.75
N TYR A 184 -14.00 -6.60 0.32
CA TYR A 184 -14.36 -5.77 -0.81
C TYR A 184 -15.79 -5.29 -0.68
N LEU A 185 -16.08 -4.15 -1.30
CA LEU A 185 -17.42 -3.61 -1.38
C LEU A 185 -18.16 -4.25 -2.55
N THR A 186 -19.40 -4.69 -2.32
CA THR A 186 -20.37 -5.05 -3.36
C THR A 186 -21.48 -4.00 -3.40
N THR A 187 -22.23 -3.97 -4.51
CA THR A 187 -23.47 -3.19 -4.63
C THR A 187 -24.55 -3.69 -3.68
#